data_AF-A0A1W9QKE0-F1
#
_entry.id   AF-A0A1W9QKE0-F1
#
_cell.length_a   1.000
_cell.length_b   1.000
_cell.length_c   1.000
_cell.angle_alpha   90.00
_cell.angle_beta   90.00
_cell.angle_gamma   90.00
#
_symmetry.space_group_name_H-M   'P 1'
#
loop_
_entity.id
_entity.type
_entity.pdbx_description
1 polymer ?
#
loop_
_entity_poly.entity_id
_entity_poly.type
_entity_poly.pdbx_seq_one_letter_code
_entity_poly.pdbx_strand_id
1 'polypeptide(L)'
;SFINNLSLENVIITNNFADWGGGIYCYYSGLSLENVTIIGNSADYGGGIYCADNSNPNLINSILWNNNPQEIYFHYQYSPSSVTISYSDIQGGEEGIETNDNGIINWLEGNIDANPLFADTLYHLSSNSPCIDAGIPDTTGLNLPPFDLDNNFRVWDGDNNGIAIIDMGTFEYDAPPFVSVNGEIVTNPSSSALFQNYPNPFNSSTTISFELTAKDAKNAKIEIYNIKGQKLKTLDVILSGAEGTTIWNGNNDSGKLVGSGIYFYKLKVNGKPEQIRKCILLR
;
A
#
# COMPACT_ATOMS: atom_id res chain seq x y z
N SER A 1 21.49 15.08 -14.11
CA SER A 1 20.34 14.64 -14.92
C SER A 1 19.18 14.51 -13.96
N PHE A 2 18.26 15.47 -13.94
CA PHE A 2 17.03 15.33 -13.17
C PHE A 2 16.10 14.46 -14.02
N ILE A 3 16.01 13.17 -13.69
CA ILE A 3 14.93 12.34 -14.22
C ILE A 3 13.68 12.87 -13.51
N ASN A 4 12.82 13.59 -14.24
CA ASN A 4 11.49 13.93 -13.77
C ASN A 4 10.72 12.60 -13.71
N ASN A 5 10.67 11.99 -12.52
CA ASN A 5 9.85 10.81 -12.31
C ASN A 5 8.41 11.27 -12.14
N LEU A 6 7.61 11.07 -13.18
CA LEU A 6 6.15 11.18 -13.06
C LEU A 6 5.68 10.03 -12.15
N SER A 7 4.79 10.32 -11.22
CA SER A 7 4.11 9.31 -10.39
C SER A 7 2.63 9.30 -10.75
N LEU A 8 2.07 8.11 -10.99
CA LEU A 8 0.63 7.91 -11.06
C LEU A 8 0.23 7.00 -9.90
N GLU A 9 -0.67 7.51 -9.07
CA GLU A 9 -1.15 6.87 -7.86
C GLU A 9 -2.67 6.82 -7.92
N ASN A 10 -3.25 5.64 -7.69
CA ASN A 10 -4.70 5.46 -7.65
C ASN A 10 -5.41 5.90 -8.95
N VAL A 11 -4.85 5.57 -10.11
CA VAL A 11 -5.41 5.97 -11.41
C VAL A 11 -5.93 4.75 -12.16
N ILE A 12 -7.06 4.92 -12.84
CA ILE A 12 -7.56 3.96 -13.82
C ILE A 12 -7.24 4.49 -15.21
N ILE A 13 -6.52 3.71 -16.01
CA ILE A 13 -6.23 4.01 -17.42
C ILE A 13 -6.94 2.95 -18.23
N THR A 14 -8.04 3.31 -18.89
CA THR A 14 -8.92 2.31 -19.49
C THR A 14 -9.49 2.70 -20.84
N ASN A 15 -9.66 1.70 -21.71
CA ASN A 15 -10.38 1.80 -22.98
C ASN A 15 -9.83 2.89 -23.93
N ASN A 16 -8.53 3.14 -23.86
CA ASN A 16 -7.84 4.04 -24.78
C ASN A 16 -7.39 3.30 -26.05
N PHE A 17 -7.25 4.04 -27.15
CA PHE A 17 -6.76 3.53 -28.43
C PHE A 17 -5.65 4.44 -28.96
N ALA A 18 -4.50 3.89 -29.33
CA ALA A 18 -3.36 4.62 -29.88
C ALA A 18 -2.57 3.76 -30.89
N ASP A 19 -1.59 4.33 -31.59
CA ASP A 19 -0.67 3.52 -32.42
C ASP A 19 0.35 2.78 -31.53
N TRP A 20 0.86 3.43 -30.48
CA TRP A 20 1.80 2.87 -29.51
C TRP A 20 1.39 3.23 -28.09
N GLY A 21 1.44 2.27 -27.17
CA GLY A 21 1.19 2.55 -25.75
C GLY A 21 -0.25 2.97 -25.50
N GLY A 22 -1.20 2.06 -25.75
CA GLY A 22 -2.63 2.35 -25.67
C GLY A 22 -3.03 3.00 -24.36
N GLY A 23 -2.55 2.46 -23.24
CA GLY A 23 -2.66 3.09 -21.92
C GLY A 23 -1.53 4.09 -21.67
N ILE A 24 -0.28 3.65 -21.81
CA ILE A 24 0.91 4.46 -21.51
C ILE A 24 1.98 4.28 -22.60
N TYR A 25 2.45 5.41 -23.14
CA TYR A 25 3.65 5.48 -23.96
C TYR A 25 4.81 6.06 -23.15
N CYS A 26 5.75 5.22 -22.75
CA CYS A 26 6.92 5.59 -21.96
C CYS A 26 8.16 5.70 -22.87
N TYR A 27 8.69 6.92 -23.00
CA TYR A 27 9.85 7.24 -23.84
C TYR A 27 10.85 8.10 -23.07
N TYR A 28 12.09 7.62 -22.92
CA TYR A 28 13.16 8.31 -22.18
C TYR A 28 12.73 8.81 -20.80
N SER A 29 12.01 7.96 -20.05
CA SER A 29 11.36 8.35 -18.79
C SER A 29 11.39 7.26 -17.72
N GLY A 30 11.48 7.70 -16.45
CA GLY A 30 11.15 6.88 -15.29
C GLY A 30 9.74 7.21 -14.82
N LEU A 31 8.91 6.19 -14.62
CA LEU A 31 7.50 6.33 -14.25
C LEU A 31 7.23 5.46 -13.03
N SER A 32 6.68 6.02 -11.95
CA SER A 32 6.15 5.22 -10.82
C SER A 32 4.66 4.99 -11.02
N LEU A 33 4.23 3.75 -10.93
CA LEU A 33 2.84 3.31 -11.03
C LEU A 33 2.50 2.57 -9.75
N GLU A 34 1.73 3.21 -8.87
CA GLU A 34 1.37 2.68 -7.56
C GLU A 34 -0.15 2.58 -7.48
N ASN A 35 -0.68 1.38 -7.23
CA ASN A 35 -2.12 1.16 -7.13
C ASN A 35 -2.89 1.63 -8.37
N VAL A 36 -2.38 1.30 -9.56
CA VAL A 36 -2.96 1.67 -10.86
C VAL A 36 -3.68 0.48 -11.46
N THR A 37 -4.80 0.72 -12.14
CA THR A 37 -5.50 -0.27 -12.97
C THR A 37 -5.41 0.16 -14.43
N ILE A 38 -4.63 -0.54 -15.24
CA ILE A 38 -4.51 -0.33 -16.69
C ILE A 38 -5.27 -1.44 -17.39
N ILE A 39 -6.40 -1.13 -18.02
CA ILE A 39 -7.32 -2.18 -18.49
C ILE A 39 -8.05 -1.86 -19.78
N GLY A 40 -8.10 -2.83 -20.69
CA GLY A 40 -8.90 -2.71 -21.91
C GLY A 40 -8.36 -1.69 -22.91
N ASN A 41 -7.11 -1.27 -22.79
CA ASN A 41 -6.48 -0.35 -23.73
C ASN A 41 -5.95 -1.12 -24.95
N SER A 42 -5.92 -0.47 -26.10
CA SER A 42 -5.49 -1.08 -27.36
C SER A 42 -4.49 -0.20 -28.11
N ALA A 43 -3.50 -0.85 -28.74
CA ALA A 43 -2.60 -0.20 -29.68
C ALA A 43 -2.12 -1.16 -30.77
N ASP A 44 -1.29 -0.71 -31.72
CA ASP A 44 -0.57 -1.65 -32.61
C ASP A 44 0.53 -2.37 -31.83
N TYR A 45 1.15 -1.69 -30.85
CA TYR A 45 2.18 -2.24 -29.96
C TYR A 45 2.02 -1.71 -28.54
N GLY A 46 2.03 -2.61 -27.55
CA GLY A 46 1.90 -2.25 -26.14
C GLY A 46 0.53 -1.64 -25.85
N GLY A 47 -0.50 -2.48 -25.80
CA GLY A 47 -1.86 -2.03 -25.45
C GLY A 47 -1.88 -1.37 -24.08
N GLY A 48 -1.25 -1.99 -23.08
CA GLY A 48 -1.14 -1.44 -21.73
C GLY A 48 -0.05 -0.39 -21.67
N ILE A 49 1.21 -0.84 -21.67
CA ILE A 49 2.40 0.00 -21.59
C ILE A 49 3.34 -0.30 -22.76
N TYR A 50 3.82 0.76 -23.41
CA TYR A 50 4.90 0.71 -24.39
C TYR A 50 6.15 1.39 -23.81
N CYS A 51 7.30 0.71 -23.88
CA CYS A 51 8.58 1.21 -23.36
C CYS A 51 9.61 1.37 -24.47
N ALA A 52 10.21 2.56 -24.59
CA ALA A 52 11.26 2.84 -25.55
C ALA A 52 12.35 3.77 -25.01
N ASP A 53 13.56 3.59 -25.53
CA ASP A 53 14.71 4.48 -25.36
C ASP A 53 15.04 4.81 -23.91
N ASN A 54 15.65 3.86 -23.19
CA ASN A 54 16.06 4.02 -21.79
C ASN A 54 14.91 4.46 -20.86
N SER A 55 13.74 3.84 -21.04
CA SER A 55 12.60 4.00 -20.14
C SER A 55 12.62 2.95 -19.04
N ASN A 56 12.18 3.31 -17.84
CA ASN A 56 12.26 2.45 -16.66
C ASN A 56 11.01 2.55 -15.74
N PRO A 57 9.79 2.22 -16.22
CA PRO A 57 8.62 2.17 -15.36
C PRO A 57 8.77 1.18 -14.19
N ASN A 58 8.21 1.55 -13.04
CA ASN A 58 8.14 0.75 -11.83
C ASN A 58 6.66 0.57 -11.44
N LEU A 59 6.20 -0.67 -11.32
CA LEU A 59 4.83 -1.03 -11.00
C LEU A 59 4.79 -1.71 -9.63
N ILE A 60 3.90 -1.22 -8.77
CA ILE A 60 3.61 -1.83 -7.48
C ILE A 60 2.10 -1.80 -7.19
N ASN A 61 1.58 -2.87 -6.58
CA ASN A 61 0.16 -2.99 -6.22
C ASN A 61 -0.79 -2.71 -7.39
N SER A 62 -0.39 -3.02 -8.62
CA SER A 62 -1.10 -2.57 -9.82
C SER A 62 -1.72 -3.75 -10.57
N ILE A 63 -2.74 -3.47 -11.38
CA ILE A 63 -3.39 -4.46 -12.24
C ILE A 63 -3.23 -4.03 -13.70
N LEU A 64 -2.65 -4.89 -14.53
CA LEU A 64 -2.60 -4.80 -15.98
C LEU A 64 -3.38 -5.96 -16.56
N TRP A 65 -4.54 -5.68 -17.17
CA TRP A 65 -5.44 -6.74 -17.61
C TRP A 65 -6.18 -6.41 -18.91
N ASN A 66 -6.36 -7.41 -19.77
CA ASN A 66 -7.12 -7.29 -21.03
C ASN A 66 -6.64 -6.13 -21.92
N ASN A 67 -5.37 -5.76 -21.88
CA ASN A 67 -4.82 -4.80 -22.84
C ASN A 67 -4.34 -5.53 -24.10
N ASN A 68 -4.53 -4.90 -25.27
CA ASN A 68 -4.30 -5.55 -26.55
C ASN A 68 -3.30 -4.77 -27.44
N PRO A 69 -2.31 -5.42 -28.07
CA PRO A 69 -2.05 -6.85 -28.06
C PRO A 69 -1.25 -7.35 -26.85
N GLN A 70 -0.57 -6.46 -26.11
CA GLN A 70 0.21 -6.81 -24.93
C GLN A 70 -0.08 -5.90 -23.74
N GLU A 71 0.09 -6.46 -22.55
CA GLU A 71 0.14 -5.69 -21.30
C GLU A 71 1.34 -4.75 -21.26
N ILE A 72 2.53 -5.27 -21.62
CA ILE A 72 3.77 -4.50 -21.67
C ILE A 72 4.56 -4.89 -22.93
N TYR A 73 5.06 -3.90 -23.66
CA TYR A 73 5.86 -4.06 -24.88
C TYR A 73 7.12 -3.20 -24.84
N PHE A 74 8.26 -3.78 -25.22
CA PHE A 74 9.53 -3.08 -25.37
C PHE A 74 9.89 -2.83 -26.82
N HIS A 75 10.27 -1.61 -27.20
CA HIS A 75 10.73 -1.35 -28.55
C HIS A 75 12.06 -2.05 -28.88
N TYR A 76 12.14 -2.65 -30.06
CA TYR A 76 13.22 -3.55 -30.48
C TYR A 76 14.51 -2.87 -30.97
N GLN A 77 14.49 -1.56 -31.32
CA GLN A 77 15.65 -0.87 -31.92
C GLN A 77 16.31 0.20 -31.05
N TYR A 78 15.59 0.76 -30.07
CA TYR A 78 16.12 1.87 -29.28
C TYR A 78 16.96 1.36 -28.11
N SER A 79 17.58 2.29 -27.37
CA SER A 79 18.31 1.97 -26.15
C SER A 79 17.46 1.06 -25.24
N PRO A 80 18.02 -0.05 -24.70
CA PRO A 80 17.30 -0.97 -23.84
C PRO A 80 16.55 -0.22 -22.75
N SER A 81 15.32 -0.66 -22.51
CA SER A 81 14.46 -0.16 -21.44
C SER A 81 14.25 -1.28 -20.44
N SER A 82 13.83 -0.95 -19.23
CA SER A 82 13.49 -1.93 -18.21
C SER A 82 12.10 -1.71 -17.65
N VAL A 83 11.54 -2.73 -17.03
CA VAL A 83 10.40 -2.58 -16.13
C VAL A 83 10.73 -3.27 -14.81
N THR A 84 10.31 -2.69 -13.71
CA THR A 84 10.34 -3.33 -12.39
C THR A 84 8.91 -3.54 -11.92
N ILE A 85 8.59 -4.75 -11.48
CA ILE A 85 7.21 -5.12 -11.13
C ILE A 85 7.26 -5.89 -9.80
N SER A 86 6.48 -5.46 -8.81
CA SER A 86 6.27 -6.18 -7.55
C SER A 86 4.81 -6.09 -7.11
N TYR A 87 4.33 -7.10 -6.39
CA TYR A 87 2.98 -7.12 -5.82
C TYR A 87 1.89 -6.68 -6.80
N SER A 88 1.98 -7.08 -8.06
CA SER A 88 1.07 -6.64 -9.13
C SER A 88 0.51 -7.83 -9.91
N ASP A 89 -0.70 -7.68 -10.44
CA ASP A 89 -1.37 -8.67 -11.26
C ASP A 89 -1.26 -8.30 -12.74
N ILE A 90 -0.55 -9.11 -13.51
CA ILE A 90 -0.26 -8.84 -14.92
C ILE A 90 -0.75 -10.04 -15.74
N GLN A 91 -1.69 -9.79 -16.66
CA GLN A 91 -2.21 -10.83 -17.55
C GLN A 91 -1.08 -11.50 -18.36
N GLY A 92 -0.99 -12.82 -18.27
CA GLY A 92 0.06 -13.62 -18.90
C GLY A 92 1.38 -13.68 -18.13
N GLY A 93 1.47 -13.01 -16.97
CA GLY A 93 2.63 -13.01 -16.10
C GLY A 93 3.90 -12.45 -16.77
N GLU A 94 5.07 -12.83 -16.25
CA GLU A 94 6.36 -12.42 -16.80
C GLU A 94 6.54 -12.86 -18.27
N GLU A 95 6.08 -14.06 -18.61
CA GLU A 95 6.18 -14.63 -19.96
C GLU A 95 5.30 -13.91 -20.99
N GLY A 96 4.24 -13.23 -20.55
CA GLY A 96 3.33 -12.44 -21.39
C GLY A 96 3.88 -11.08 -21.81
N ILE A 97 5.02 -10.65 -21.24
CA ILE A 97 5.66 -9.37 -21.57
C ILE A 97 6.49 -9.51 -22.85
N GLU A 98 6.20 -8.68 -23.85
CA GLU A 98 6.92 -8.70 -25.13
C GLU A 98 8.24 -7.92 -25.04
N THR A 99 9.33 -8.64 -24.83
CA THR A 99 10.67 -8.04 -24.64
C THR A 99 11.39 -7.69 -25.94
N ASN A 100 11.02 -8.31 -27.07
CA ASN A 100 11.71 -8.18 -28.35
C ASN A 100 13.25 -8.30 -28.26
N ASP A 101 13.76 -9.16 -27.38
CA ASP A 101 15.20 -9.33 -27.09
C ASP A 101 15.94 -8.03 -26.70
N ASN A 102 15.22 -6.97 -26.32
CA ASN A 102 15.77 -5.65 -25.98
C ASN A 102 15.29 -5.11 -24.62
N GLY A 103 14.15 -5.62 -24.11
CA GLY A 103 13.60 -5.28 -22.81
C GLY A 103 14.22 -6.06 -21.65
N ILE A 104 14.38 -5.41 -20.50
CA ILE A 104 14.82 -6.05 -19.25
C ILE A 104 13.64 -6.08 -18.28
N ILE A 105 13.23 -7.26 -17.86
CA ILE A 105 12.18 -7.43 -16.84
C ILE A 105 12.86 -7.67 -15.50
N ASN A 106 12.55 -6.85 -14.49
CA ASN A 106 12.86 -7.11 -13.10
C ASN A 106 11.57 -7.58 -12.41
N TRP A 107 11.27 -8.87 -12.54
CA TRP A 107 10.11 -9.51 -11.91
C TRP A 107 10.44 -9.83 -10.45
N LEU A 108 9.95 -9.00 -9.54
CA LEU A 108 10.18 -9.16 -8.10
C LEU A 108 9.11 -10.05 -7.46
N GLU A 109 9.05 -10.06 -6.14
CA GLU A 109 8.08 -10.86 -5.39
C GLU A 109 6.65 -10.31 -5.45
N GLY A 110 5.70 -11.15 -5.07
CA GLY A 110 4.30 -10.77 -4.88
C GLY A 110 3.47 -10.64 -6.15
N ASN A 111 4.07 -10.76 -7.34
CA ASN A 111 3.31 -10.67 -8.59
C ASN A 111 2.48 -11.93 -8.84
N ILE A 112 1.32 -11.74 -9.46
CA ILE A 112 0.40 -12.81 -9.85
C ILE A 112 -0.02 -12.65 -11.32
N ASP A 113 -0.56 -13.73 -11.88
CA ASP A 113 -1.26 -13.76 -13.17
C ASP A 113 -2.55 -14.53 -12.95
N ALA A 114 -3.59 -13.82 -12.53
CA ALA A 114 -4.87 -14.43 -12.23
C ALA A 114 -5.98 -13.44 -12.55
N ASN A 115 -7.11 -13.90 -13.10
CA ASN A 115 -8.21 -13.00 -13.42
C ASN A 115 -8.61 -12.15 -12.18
N PRO A 116 -8.57 -10.80 -12.26
CA PRO A 116 -8.88 -9.92 -11.13
C PRO A 116 -10.32 -10.06 -10.64
N LEU A 117 -11.22 -10.63 -11.44
CA LEU A 117 -12.64 -10.81 -11.13
C LEU A 117 -13.32 -9.50 -10.68
N PHE A 118 -13.32 -8.50 -11.56
CA PHE A 118 -14.03 -7.25 -11.33
C PHE A 118 -15.55 -7.46 -11.22
N ALA A 119 -16.17 -6.83 -10.23
CA ALA A 119 -17.59 -6.92 -9.92
C ALA A 119 -18.46 -5.95 -10.75
N ASP A 120 -17.87 -4.85 -11.22
CA ASP A 120 -18.58 -3.79 -11.94
C ASP A 120 -17.69 -3.06 -12.98
N THR A 121 -18.24 -2.02 -13.58
CA THR A 121 -17.58 -1.21 -14.62
C THR A 121 -16.61 -0.17 -14.08
N LEU A 122 -16.57 0.05 -12.76
CA LEU A 122 -15.55 0.87 -12.10
C LEU A 122 -14.34 0.04 -11.71
N TYR A 123 -14.38 -1.29 -11.90
CA TYR A 123 -13.30 -2.22 -11.60
C TYR A 123 -13.09 -2.45 -10.10
N HIS A 124 -14.18 -2.40 -9.30
CA HIS A 124 -14.16 -2.96 -7.95
C HIS A 124 -13.92 -4.46 -8.00
N LEU A 125 -13.14 -4.99 -7.06
CA LEU A 125 -12.92 -6.43 -6.94
C LEU A 125 -14.19 -7.14 -6.45
N SER A 126 -14.42 -8.36 -6.94
CA SER A 126 -15.45 -9.25 -6.37
C SER A 126 -14.89 -10.05 -5.20
N SER A 127 -15.78 -10.62 -4.37
CA SER A 127 -15.43 -11.32 -3.12
C SER A 127 -14.49 -12.52 -3.23
N ASN A 128 -14.21 -13.01 -4.44
CA ASN A 128 -13.29 -14.13 -4.68
C ASN A 128 -12.08 -13.71 -5.52
N SER A 129 -11.87 -12.40 -5.69
CA SER A 129 -10.75 -11.88 -6.46
C SER A 129 -9.42 -12.32 -5.84
N PRO A 130 -8.45 -12.78 -6.66
CA PRO A 130 -7.10 -13.09 -6.20
C PRO A 130 -6.30 -11.83 -5.82
N CYS A 131 -6.82 -10.64 -6.12
CA CYS A 131 -6.18 -9.36 -5.85
C CYS A 131 -6.47 -8.82 -4.44
N ILE A 132 -7.41 -9.43 -3.71
CA ILE A 132 -7.76 -9.06 -2.33
C ILE A 132 -6.61 -9.44 -1.40
N ASP A 133 -6.17 -8.50 -0.55
CA ASP A 133 -5.08 -8.61 0.42
C ASP A 133 -3.77 -9.16 -0.19
N ALA A 134 -3.56 -8.92 -1.50
CA ALA A 134 -2.47 -9.51 -2.27
C ALA A 134 -1.35 -8.51 -2.62
N GLY A 135 -1.55 -7.22 -2.34
CA GLY A 135 -0.54 -6.19 -2.52
C GLY A 135 0.59 -6.27 -1.49
N ILE A 136 1.43 -5.23 -1.45
CA ILE A 136 2.59 -5.19 -0.58
C ILE A 136 2.20 -5.19 0.91
N PRO A 137 2.71 -6.14 1.74
CA PRO A 137 2.34 -6.22 3.16
C PRO A 137 2.90 -5.08 4.03
N ASP A 138 4.04 -4.51 3.64
CA ASP A 138 4.67 -3.38 4.34
C ASP A 138 4.72 -2.16 3.42
N THR A 139 3.77 -1.26 3.61
CA THR A 139 3.68 0.00 2.86
C THR A 139 4.67 1.07 3.36
N THR A 140 5.51 0.76 4.35
CA THR A 140 6.51 1.70 4.88
C THR A 140 7.47 2.15 3.78
N GLY A 141 7.50 3.47 3.54
CA GLY A 141 8.39 4.08 2.54
C GLY A 141 7.75 4.22 1.15
N LEU A 142 6.52 3.75 0.97
CA LEU A 142 5.68 4.17 -0.16
C LEU A 142 4.98 5.48 0.18
N ASN A 143 4.78 6.35 -0.80
CA ASN A 143 4.04 7.60 -0.64
C ASN A 143 2.56 7.41 -0.98
N LEU A 144 1.96 6.28 -0.54
CA LEU A 144 0.58 5.95 -0.89
C LEU A 144 -0.40 6.96 -0.29
N PRO A 145 -1.46 7.34 -1.03
CA PRO A 145 -2.59 8.06 -0.46
C PRO A 145 -3.22 7.22 0.66
N PRO A 146 -3.75 7.84 1.73
CA PRO A 146 -4.42 7.11 2.80
C PRO A 146 -5.72 6.42 2.34
N PHE A 147 -6.29 6.85 1.22
CA PHE A 147 -7.56 6.37 0.71
C PHE A 147 -7.49 5.97 -0.76
N ASP A 148 -8.37 5.06 -1.16
CA ASP A 148 -8.60 4.66 -2.55
C ASP A 148 -9.46 5.67 -3.33
N LEU A 149 -9.85 5.33 -4.56
CA LEU A 149 -10.67 6.20 -5.41
C LEU A 149 -12.10 6.42 -4.90
N ASP A 150 -12.62 5.51 -4.08
CA ASP A 150 -13.93 5.62 -3.42
C ASP A 150 -13.84 6.31 -2.05
N ASN A 151 -12.63 6.73 -1.66
CA ASN A 151 -12.26 7.26 -0.36
C ASN A 151 -12.34 6.21 0.77
N ASN A 152 -12.20 4.92 0.47
CA ASN A 152 -12.05 3.90 1.49
C ASN A 152 -10.59 3.81 1.95
N PHE A 153 -10.34 3.32 3.17
CA PHE A 153 -8.98 3.15 3.68
C PHE A 153 -8.17 2.17 2.83
N ARG A 154 -6.93 2.53 2.47
CA ARG A 154 -6.00 1.69 1.68
C ARG A 154 -5.45 0.45 2.37
N VAL A 155 -5.36 0.45 3.69
CA VAL A 155 -4.85 -0.69 4.45
C VAL A 155 -6.02 -1.28 5.20
N TRP A 156 -6.60 -2.33 4.64
CA TRP A 156 -7.80 -2.99 5.13
C TRP A 156 -7.62 -4.50 5.13
N ASP A 157 -8.46 -5.23 5.87
CA ASP A 157 -8.43 -6.70 5.96
C ASP A 157 -9.65 -7.21 5.19
N GLY A 158 -9.54 -7.24 3.86
CA GLY A 158 -10.66 -7.48 2.94
C GLY A 158 -11.19 -8.90 3.03
N ASP A 159 -10.33 -9.88 3.30
CA ASP A 159 -10.68 -11.29 3.46
C ASP A 159 -11.05 -11.68 4.92
N ASN A 160 -10.91 -10.73 5.86
CA ASN A 160 -11.18 -10.88 7.29
C ASN A 160 -10.34 -11.99 7.98
N ASN A 161 -9.11 -12.23 7.52
CA ASN A 161 -8.18 -13.18 8.12
C ASN A 161 -7.43 -12.62 9.35
N GLY A 162 -7.56 -11.32 9.64
CA GLY A 162 -6.93 -10.62 10.74
C GLY A 162 -5.62 -9.91 10.38
N ILE A 163 -5.26 -9.85 9.09
CA ILE A 163 -4.06 -9.20 8.56
C ILE A 163 -4.48 -8.22 7.48
N ALA A 164 -4.41 -6.92 7.80
CA ALA A 164 -4.70 -5.89 6.82
C ALA A 164 -3.55 -5.73 5.81
N ILE A 165 -3.84 -5.92 4.53
CA ILE A 165 -2.94 -5.75 3.39
C ILE A 165 -3.67 -4.91 2.35
N ILE A 166 -2.93 -4.15 1.54
CA ILE A 166 -3.55 -3.41 0.45
C ILE A 166 -3.93 -4.37 -0.69
N ASP A 167 -5.07 -4.15 -1.31
CA ASP A 167 -5.47 -4.86 -2.53
C ASP A 167 -4.59 -4.43 -3.72
N MET A 168 -4.46 -5.29 -4.71
CA MET A 168 -3.90 -4.86 -5.99
C MET A 168 -4.94 -4.02 -6.75
N GLY A 169 -4.46 -2.97 -7.41
CA GLY A 169 -5.26 -2.07 -8.22
C GLY A 169 -5.71 -0.83 -7.46
N THR A 170 -6.83 -0.27 -7.91
CA THR A 170 -7.25 1.08 -7.58
C THR A 170 -8.22 1.18 -6.41
N PHE A 171 -8.83 0.07 -5.97
CA PHE A 171 -9.85 0.02 -4.91
C PHE A 171 -9.55 -1.08 -3.90
N GLU A 172 -9.96 -0.84 -2.65
CA GLU A 172 -9.98 -1.88 -1.62
C GLU A 172 -11.34 -2.57 -1.55
N TYR A 173 -11.33 -3.88 -1.39
CA TYR A 173 -12.52 -4.70 -1.20
C TYR A 173 -13.04 -4.61 0.23
N ASP A 174 -14.34 -4.30 0.37
CA ASP A 174 -15.08 -4.23 1.65
C ASP A 174 -14.51 -3.23 2.67
N ALA A 175 -13.63 -2.32 2.23
CA ALA A 175 -13.12 -1.24 3.06
C ALA A 175 -14.21 -0.18 3.27
N PRO A 176 -14.35 0.37 4.50
CA PRO A 176 -15.37 1.37 4.77
C PRO A 176 -14.98 2.74 4.19
N PRO A 177 -15.95 3.52 3.68
CA PRO A 177 -15.69 4.85 3.17
C PRO A 177 -15.32 5.82 4.28
N PHE A 178 -14.37 6.70 3.98
CA PHE A 178 -14.05 7.84 4.82
C PHE A 178 -15.17 8.90 4.71
N VAL A 179 -15.99 9.02 5.76
CA VAL A 179 -17.01 10.06 5.84
C VAL A 179 -16.63 11.10 6.89
N SER A 180 -16.33 12.33 6.45
CA SER A 180 -16.27 13.48 7.35
C SER A 180 -17.65 14.15 7.41
N VAL A 181 -18.22 14.32 8.62
CA VAL A 181 -19.44 15.10 8.81
C VAL A 181 -19.09 16.29 9.69
N ASN A 182 -19.28 17.51 9.18
CA ASN A 182 -19.04 18.78 9.89
C ASN A 182 -17.60 18.99 10.42
N GLY A 183 -16.60 18.40 9.77
CA GLY A 183 -15.20 18.51 10.24
C GLY A 183 -14.92 17.73 11.53
N GLU A 184 -15.88 16.95 12.01
CA GLU A 184 -15.65 15.88 12.98
C GLU A 184 -15.60 14.54 12.25
N ILE A 185 -14.58 13.78 12.60
CA ILE A 185 -14.31 12.45 12.09
C ILE A 185 -15.42 11.54 12.63
N VAL A 186 -16.39 11.15 11.78
CA VAL A 186 -17.34 10.09 12.11
C VAL A 186 -16.70 8.77 11.73
N THR A 187 -15.60 8.45 12.40
CA THR A 187 -15.14 7.07 12.48
C THR A 187 -16.04 6.42 13.52
N ASN A 188 -17.00 5.64 13.06
CA ASN A 188 -17.36 4.49 13.88
C ASN A 188 -16.52 3.36 13.32
N PRO A 189 -15.28 3.19 13.78
CA PRO A 189 -14.40 2.23 13.15
C PRO A 189 -15.00 0.86 13.41
N SER A 190 -15.14 0.07 12.34
CA SER A 190 -15.64 -1.30 12.43
C SER A 190 -14.66 -2.21 13.18
N SER A 191 -13.39 -1.79 13.30
CA SER A 191 -12.30 -2.51 13.97
C SER A 191 -11.38 -1.55 14.76
N SER A 192 -10.50 -2.09 15.60
CA SER A 192 -9.44 -1.29 16.25
C SER A 192 -8.15 -1.43 15.45
N ALA A 193 -7.31 -0.39 15.39
CA ALA A 193 -6.04 -0.41 14.66
C ALA A 193 -4.89 0.24 15.45
N LEU A 194 -3.66 -0.24 15.27
CA LEU A 194 -2.44 0.33 15.84
C LEU A 194 -1.47 0.75 14.72
N PHE A 195 -1.18 2.04 14.66
CA PHE A 195 -0.36 2.64 13.60
C PHE A 195 1.11 2.76 13.99
N GLN A 196 1.95 2.95 12.98
CA GLN A 196 3.38 3.17 13.17
C GLN A 196 3.63 4.50 13.89
N ASN A 197 4.46 4.47 14.94
CA ASN A 197 4.82 5.65 15.69
C ASN A 197 5.61 6.64 14.83
N TYR A 198 5.36 7.95 15.00
CA TYR A 198 6.09 9.00 14.32
C TYR A 198 6.66 10.02 15.32
N PRO A 199 7.94 10.40 15.21
CA PRO A 199 8.93 9.87 14.28
C PRO A 199 9.39 8.44 14.64
N ASN A 200 9.90 7.70 13.66
CA ASN A 200 10.62 6.43 13.85
C ASN A 200 11.74 6.32 12.79
N PRO A 201 13.03 6.28 13.17
CA PRO A 201 13.57 6.37 14.53
C PRO A 201 13.29 7.72 15.23
N PHE A 202 13.31 7.74 16.57
CA PHE A 202 13.10 8.96 17.36
C PHE A 202 14.21 9.20 18.38
N ASN A 203 14.40 10.45 18.82
CA ASN A 203 15.51 10.83 19.72
C ASN A 203 15.11 11.17 21.17
N SER A 204 13.89 11.67 21.36
CA SER A 204 13.43 12.25 22.63
C SER A 204 12.05 11.72 22.98
N SER A 205 11.11 11.83 22.03
CA SER A 205 9.78 11.28 22.12
C SER A 205 9.27 10.80 20.76
N THR A 206 8.24 9.97 20.80
CA THR A 206 7.49 9.56 19.61
C THR A 206 6.01 9.52 19.94
N THR A 207 5.18 9.79 18.95
CA THR A 207 3.73 9.69 19.04
C THR A 207 3.31 8.32 18.52
N ILE A 208 2.56 7.59 19.34
CA ILE A 208 1.91 6.33 18.98
C ILE A 208 0.45 6.65 18.69
N SER A 209 0.02 6.41 17.46
CA SER A 209 -1.35 6.63 17.01
C SER A 209 -2.09 5.30 16.89
N PHE A 210 -3.38 5.30 17.16
CA PHE A 210 -4.25 4.11 17.07
C PHE A 210 -5.70 4.54 16.87
N GLU A 211 -6.54 3.60 16.43
CA GLU A 211 -7.98 3.75 16.33
C GLU A 211 -8.70 2.70 17.17
N LEU A 212 -9.79 3.10 17.82
CA LEU A 212 -10.58 2.27 18.70
C LEU A 212 -12.07 2.43 18.42
N THR A 213 -12.79 1.31 18.39
CA THR A 213 -14.26 1.34 18.43
C THR A 213 -14.74 1.95 19.75
N ALA A 214 -15.96 2.50 19.76
CA ALA A 214 -16.57 3.05 20.98
C ALA A 214 -16.64 2.03 22.14
N LYS A 215 -16.71 0.72 21.82
CA LYS A 215 -16.70 -0.37 22.81
C LYS A 215 -15.31 -0.60 23.40
N ASP A 216 -14.27 -0.52 22.57
CA ASP A 216 -12.90 -0.87 22.93
C ASP A 216 -12.18 0.27 23.67
N ALA A 217 -12.56 1.51 23.37
CA ALA A 217 -12.07 2.73 24.01
C ALA A 217 -11.99 2.65 25.55
N LYS A 218 -12.96 2.03 26.21
CA LYS A 218 -13.03 1.97 27.68
C LYS A 218 -11.93 1.15 28.34
N ASN A 219 -11.32 0.20 27.63
CA ASN A 219 -10.38 -0.76 28.20
C ASN A 219 -9.04 -0.82 27.48
N ALA A 220 -8.82 0.08 26.51
CA ALA A 220 -7.61 0.07 25.72
C ALA A 220 -6.41 0.60 26.51
N LYS A 221 -5.24 -0.01 26.30
CA LYS A 221 -3.96 0.46 26.83
C LYS A 221 -2.86 0.30 25.79
N ILE A 222 -1.90 1.22 25.82
CA ILE A 222 -0.63 1.05 25.12
C ILE A 222 0.42 0.57 26.12
N GLU A 223 1.05 -0.57 25.83
CA GLU A 223 2.12 -1.13 26.66
C GLU A 223 3.44 -1.16 25.87
N ILE A 224 4.52 -0.67 26.47
CA ILE A 224 5.86 -0.62 25.88
C ILE A 224 6.72 -1.77 26.43
N TYR A 225 7.47 -2.43 25.55
CA TYR A 225 8.32 -3.58 25.86
C TYR A 225 9.72 -3.42 25.29
N ASN A 226 10.72 -4.00 25.96
CA ASN A 226 12.05 -4.20 25.39
C ASN A 226 12.12 -5.48 24.54
N ILE A 227 13.27 -5.70 23.88
CA ILE A 227 13.51 -6.89 23.05
C ILE A 227 13.49 -8.23 23.81
N LYS A 228 13.58 -8.19 25.14
CA LYS A 228 13.45 -9.38 26.01
C LYS A 228 11.98 -9.70 26.37
N GLY A 229 11.03 -8.93 25.83
CA GLY A 229 9.60 -9.06 26.16
C GLY A 229 9.24 -8.53 27.55
N GLN A 230 10.12 -7.78 28.21
CA GLN A 230 9.84 -7.19 29.51
C GLN A 230 9.05 -5.89 29.32
N LYS A 231 7.90 -5.77 30.00
CA LYS A 231 7.11 -4.53 30.00
C LYS A 231 7.90 -3.44 30.72
N LEU A 232 8.05 -2.31 30.04
CA LEU A 232 8.74 -1.12 30.54
C LEU A 232 7.77 -0.05 31.00
N LYS A 233 6.66 0.13 30.27
CA LYS A 233 5.74 1.23 30.51
C LYS A 233 4.31 0.89 30.10
N THR A 234 3.34 1.41 30.84
CA THR A 234 1.95 1.52 30.38
C THR A 234 1.66 2.99 30.11
N LEU A 235 1.12 3.29 28.93
CA LEU A 235 0.75 4.64 28.51
C LEU A 235 -0.76 4.78 28.49
N ASP A 236 -1.22 5.92 29.00
CA ASP A 236 -2.62 6.29 28.92
C ASP A 236 -3.00 6.60 27.46
N VAL A 237 -4.22 6.23 27.12
CA VAL A 237 -4.83 6.43 25.81
C VAL A 237 -5.63 7.72 25.86
N ILE A 238 -5.28 8.69 25.01
CA ILE A 238 -6.05 9.92 24.84
C ILE A 238 -6.81 9.80 23.52
N LEU A 239 -8.14 9.96 23.57
CA LEU A 239 -9.02 9.80 22.40
C LEU A 239 -9.62 11.14 21.97
N SER A 240 -9.79 11.28 20.65
CA SER A 240 -10.59 12.29 19.98
C SER A 240 -11.49 11.60 18.98
N GLY A 241 -12.73 11.29 19.39
CA GLY A 241 -13.59 10.37 18.64
C GLY A 241 -13.06 8.93 18.73
N ALA A 242 -12.84 8.29 17.59
CA ALA A 242 -12.30 6.94 17.53
C ALA A 242 -10.77 6.89 17.41
N GLU A 243 -10.14 7.99 17.01
CA GLU A 243 -8.70 8.11 16.98
C GLU A 243 -8.15 8.37 18.37
N GLY A 244 -6.97 7.82 18.64
CA GLY A 244 -6.23 8.12 19.84
C GLY A 244 -4.74 8.23 19.60
N THR A 245 -4.11 9.02 20.45
CA THR A 245 -2.67 9.17 20.46
C THR A 245 -2.15 9.04 21.88
N THR A 246 -0.89 8.60 21.99
CA THR A 246 -0.14 8.70 23.22
C THR A 246 1.33 8.97 22.90
N ILE A 247 2.03 9.62 23.81
CA ILE A 247 3.43 10.01 23.62
C ILE A 247 4.31 9.14 24.50
N TRP A 248 5.30 8.50 23.89
CA TRP A 248 6.36 7.83 24.62
C TRP A 248 7.65 8.65 24.61
N ASN A 249 8.11 9.07 25.79
CA ASN A 249 9.32 9.89 25.97
C ASN A 249 10.60 9.06 26.18
N GLY A 250 10.61 7.79 25.75
CA GLY A 250 11.75 6.90 25.94
C GLY A 250 12.10 6.67 27.41
N ASN A 251 11.09 6.46 28.26
CA ASN A 251 11.24 6.17 29.69
C ASN A 251 10.37 4.97 30.14
N ASN A 252 10.70 4.40 31.29
CA ASN A 252 9.92 3.33 31.93
C ASN A 252 8.85 3.88 32.89
N ASP A 253 8.11 2.99 33.57
CA ASP A 253 7.09 3.34 34.57
C ASP A 253 7.64 4.09 35.79
N SER A 254 8.93 3.93 36.13
CA SER A 254 9.59 4.70 37.19
C SER A 254 10.10 6.07 36.73
N GLY A 255 9.77 6.49 35.50
CA GLY A 255 10.21 7.74 34.89
C GLY A 255 11.67 7.75 34.43
N LYS A 256 12.41 6.66 34.61
CA LYS A 256 13.82 6.56 34.21
C LYS A 256 13.92 6.38 32.70
N LEU A 257 14.80 7.17 32.08
CA LEU A 257 15.14 7.05 30.67
C LEU A 257 15.70 5.66 30.34
N VAL A 258 15.26 5.11 29.22
CA VAL A 258 15.83 3.87 28.66
C VAL A 258 16.86 4.20 27.58
N GLY A 259 17.77 3.26 27.29
CA GLY A 259 18.86 3.45 26.34
C GLY A 259 18.42 3.32 24.87
N SER A 260 19.30 3.68 23.94
CA SER A 260 19.08 3.52 22.50
C SER A 260 18.87 2.03 22.15
N GLY A 261 17.95 1.73 21.23
CA GLY A 261 17.64 0.35 20.85
C GLY A 261 16.25 0.14 20.27
N ILE A 262 15.93 -1.13 20.06
CA ILE A 262 14.64 -1.59 19.54
C ILE A 262 13.67 -1.83 20.70
N TYR A 263 12.45 -1.30 20.54
CA TYR A 263 11.34 -1.46 21.45
C TYR A 263 10.09 -1.87 20.70
N PHE A 264 9.11 -2.41 21.42
CA PHE A 264 7.81 -2.77 20.89
C PHE A 264 6.72 -2.06 21.68
N TYR A 265 5.67 -1.62 21.01
CA TYR A 265 4.47 -1.12 21.66
C TYR A 265 3.28 -1.95 21.22
N LYS A 266 2.39 -2.21 22.17
CA LYS A 266 1.22 -3.07 21.99
C LYS A 266 -0.05 -2.32 22.30
N LEU A 267 -1.05 -2.47 21.45
CA LEU A 267 -2.42 -2.08 21.74
C LEU A 267 -3.16 -3.27 22.34
N LYS A 268 -3.56 -3.12 23.60
CA LYS A 268 -4.30 -4.14 24.33
C LYS A 268 -5.75 -3.74 24.47
N VAL A 269 -6.64 -4.55 23.91
CA VAL A 269 -8.09 -4.42 24.02
C VAL A 269 -8.65 -5.71 24.62
N ASN A 270 -9.47 -5.61 25.66
CA ASN A 270 -10.01 -6.78 26.35
C ASN A 270 -10.78 -7.71 25.39
N GLY A 271 -10.34 -8.97 25.30
CA GLY A 271 -11.00 -10.00 24.49
C GLY A 271 -10.66 -9.98 23.00
N LYS A 272 -9.71 -9.14 22.55
CA LYS A 272 -9.20 -9.11 21.17
C LYS A 272 -7.73 -9.54 21.07
N PRO A 273 -7.27 -10.04 19.91
CA PRO A 273 -5.85 -10.24 19.64
C PRO A 273 -5.03 -8.97 19.87
N GLU A 274 -3.80 -9.13 20.39
CA GLU A 274 -2.89 -8.01 20.62
C GLU A 274 -2.31 -7.51 19.29
N GLN A 275 -2.41 -6.22 19.00
CA GLN A 275 -1.70 -5.59 17.89
C GLN A 275 -0.36 -5.04 18.38
N ILE A 276 0.71 -5.31 17.64
CA ILE A 276 2.09 -5.03 18.05
C ILE A 276 2.83 -4.33 16.92
N ARG A 277 3.60 -3.29 17.27
CA ARG A 277 4.48 -2.58 16.33
C ARG A 277 5.85 -2.35 16.97
N LYS A 278 6.85 -2.15 16.11
CA LYS A 278 8.27 -1.94 16.48
C LYS A 278 8.63 -0.45 16.38
N CYS A 279 9.46 0.04 17.29
CA CYS A 279 10.05 1.39 17.21
C CYS A 279 11.55 1.38 17.56
N ILE A 280 12.27 2.40 17.08
CA ILE A 280 13.71 2.57 17.25
C ILE A 280 13.97 3.89 17.97
N LEU A 281 14.58 3.82 19.15
CA LEU A 281 15.03 4.98 19.93
C LEU A 281 16.53 5.21 19.69
N LEU A 282 16.91 6.44 19.32
CA LEU A 282 18.27 6.92 19.10
C LEU A 282 18.60 8.07 20.05
N ARG A 283 19.28 7.76 21.16
CA ARG A 283 19.91 8.75 22.04
C ARG A 283 21.42 8.72 21.95
#